data_AF-A0A7Y4U378-F1
#
_entry.id   AF-A0A7Y4U378-F1
#
_cell.length_a   1.000
_cell.length_b   1.000
_cell.length_c   1.000
_cell.angle_alpha   90.00
_cell.angle_beta   90.00
_cell.angle_gamma   90.00
#
_symmetry.space_group_name_H-M   'P 1'
#
loop_
_entity.id
_entity.type
_entity.pdbx_description
1 polymer ?
#
loop_
_entity_poly.entity_id
_entity_poly.type
_entity_poly.pdbx_seq_one_letter_code
_entity_poly.pdbx_strand_id
1 'polypeptide(L)'
;MQPRGLRSSITTQGRRMAGARALWRATGMKTEDFKKPIIAISNSFTQFVPGHVHLHNVGQRVKAIIDANGGYGVEFNTIAVDDGIAMGHDG
;
A
#
# COMPACT_ATOMS: atom_id res chain seq x y z
N MET A 1 -28.83 4.07 -10.16
CA MET A 1 -27.70 4.62 -9.38
C MET A 1 -26.57 4.92 -10.35
N GLN A 2 -26.05 6.14 -10.42
CA GLN A 2 -24.79 6.38 -11.15
C GLN A 2 -23.66 5.57 -10.49
N PRO A 3 -22.70 5.02 -11.24
CA PRO A 3 -21.57 4.29 -10.66
C PRO A 3 -20.84 5.20 -9.67
N ARG A 4 -20.69 4.75 -8.43
CA ARG A 4 -19.93 5.49 -7.42
C ARG A 4 -18.46 5.50 -7.86
N GLY A 5 -17.87 6.69 -8.01
CA GLY A 5 -16.47 6.84 -8.39
C GLY A 5 -15.49 6.13 -7.43
N LEU A 6 -14.24 5.96 -7.85
CA LEU A 6 -13.20 5.32 -7.03
C LEU A 6 -13.04 6.02 -5.68
N ARG A 7 -12.84 5.26 -4.59
CA ARG A 7 -12.60 5.83 -3.25
C ARG A 7 -11.37 6.74 -3.21
N SER A 8 -10.34 6.43 -4.01
CA SER A 8 -9.14 7.26 -4.16
C SER A 8 -9.43 8.69 -4.65
N SER A 9 -10.56 8.92 -5.35
CA SER A 9 -10.95 10.26 -5.81
C SER A 9 -11.13 11.26 -4.67
N ILE A 10 -11.48 10.78 -3.46
CA ILE A 10 -11.69 11.60 -2.26
C ILE A 10 -10.44 12.41 -1.89
N THR A 11 -9.23 11.87 -2.10
CA THR A 11 -7.97 12.54 -1.74
C THR A 11 -7.16 13.00 -2.95
N THR A 12 -7.55 12.58 -4.16
CA THR A 12 -6.82 12.89 -5.40
C THR A 12 -7.51 13.96 -6.24
N GLN A 13 -8.81 14.21 -6.08
CA GLN A 13 -9.56 15.13 -6.95
C GLN A 13 -10.13 16.35 -6.22
N GLY A 14 -10.48 17.38 -6.98
CA GLY A 14 -11.13 18.59 -6.47
C GLY A 14 -10.16 19.62 -5.86
N ARG A 15 -10.60 20.88 -5.82
CA ARG A 15 -9.80 22.03 -5.35
C ARG A 15 -9.36 21.87 -3.89
N ARG A 16 -10.26 21.39 -3.03
CA ARG A 16 -10.02 21.24 -1.57
C ARG A 16 -8.93 20.22 -1.22
N MET A 17 -8.63 19.29 -2.13
CA MET A 17 -7.65 18.21 -1.89
C MET A 17 -6.25 18.54 -2.42
N ALA A 18 -5.93 19.82 -2.64
CA ALA A 18 -4.60 20.23 -3.09
C ALA A 18 -3.49 19.81 -2.12
N GLY A 19 -3.71 19.92 -0.81
CA GLY A 19 -2.74 19.48 0.21
C GLY A 19 -2.51 17.97 0.19
N ALA A 20 -3.57 17.18 0.08
CA ALA A 20 -3.46 15.72 -0.04
C ALA A 20 -2.68 15.32 -1.31
N ARG A 21 -2.94 15.98 -2.45
CA ARG A 21 -2.15 15.77 -3.67
C ARG A 21 -0.68 16.14 -3.50
N ALA A 22 -0.35 17.19 -2.75
CA ALA A 22 1.04 17.54 -2.48
C ALA A 22 1.76 16.43 -1.70
N LEU A 23 1.10 15.84 -0.69
CA LEU A 23 1.65 14.70 0.05
C LEU A 23 1.78 13.44 -0.83
N TRP A 24 0.81 13.15 -1.69
CA TRP A 24 0.93 12.07 -2.67
C TRP A 24 2.12 12.26 -3.61
N ARG A 25 2.40 13.50 -4.05
CA ARG A 25 3.60 13.77 -4.85
C ARG A 25 4.89 13.54 -4.06
N ALA A 26 4.90 13.87 -2.78
CA ALA A 26 6.04 13.62 -1.91
C ALA A 26 6.35 12.11 -1.75
N THR A 27 5.35 11.23 -1.95
CA THR A 27 5.55 9.76 -1.97
C THR A 27 5.92 9.22 -3.36
N GLY A 28 6.14 10.09 -4.35
CA GLY A 28 6.55 9.70 -5.70
C GLY A 28 5.42 9.66 -6.73
N MET A 29 4.18 10.00 -6.36
CA MET A 29 3.05 10.00 -7.31
C MET A 29 3.21 11.11 -8.36
N LYS A 30 3.07 10.75 -9.64
CA LYS A 30 3.13 11.70 -10.76
C LYS A 30 1.75 12.23 -11.13
N THR A 31 1.71 13.21 -12.03
CA THR A 31 0.45 13.87 -12.41
C THR A 31 -0.53 12.89 -13.07
N GLU A 32 -0.01 12.02 -13.92
CA GLU A 32 -0.71 10.97 -14.63
C GLU A 32 -1.30 9.90 -13.70
N ASP A 33 -0.70 9.69 -12.53
CA ASP A 33 -1.13 8.68 -11.56
C ASP A 33 -2.40 9.05 -10.81
N PHE A 34 -2.74 10.35 -10.69
CA PHE A 34 -3.97 10.79 -10.00
C PHE A 34 -5.28 10.30 -10.64
N LYS A 35 -5.20 9.77 -11.87
CA LYS A 35 -6.35 9.18 -12.57
C LYS A 35 -6.44 7.67 -12.38
N LYS A 36 -5.41 7.03 -11.81
CA LYS A 36 -5.32 5.58 -11.62
C LYS A 36 -6.03 5.15 -10.33
N PRO A 37 -6.53 3.90 -10.25
CA PRO A 37 -6.90 3.32 -8.97
C PRO A 37 -5.68 3.19 -8.07
N ILE A 38 -5.81 3.64 -6.81
CA ILE A 38 -4.79 3.41 -5.77
C ILE A 38 -5.07 2.04 -5.17
N ILE A 39 -4.09 1.15 -5.23
CA ILE A 39 -4.19 -0.22 -4.71
C ILE A 39 -3.25 -0.34 -3.51
N ALA A 40 -3.82 -0.56 -2.34
CA ALA A 40 -3.06 -0.76 -1.11
C ALA A 40 -2.56 -2.22 -1.03
N ILE A 41 -1.28 -2.40 -0.76
CA ILE A 41 -0.65 -3.69 -0.50
C ILE A 41 -0.44 -3.76 1.01
N SER A 42 -1.29 -4.54 1.69
CA SER A 42 -1.15 -4.80 3.13
C SER A 42 -0.15 -5.93 3.30
N ASN A 43 1.06 -5.61 3.72
CA ASN A 43 2.13 -6.57 3.93
C ASN A 43 2.36 -6.82 5.42
N SER A 44 2.81 -8.00 5.81
CA SER A 44 3.18 -8.35 7.17
C SER A 44 4.69 -8.62 7.29
N PHE A 45 5.49 -8.05 6.37
CA PHE A 45 6.94 -8.14 6.40
C PHE A 45 7.49 -7.70 7.76
N THR A 46 8.30 -8.57 8.34
CA THR A 46 9.05 -8.31 9.56
C THR A 46 10.26 -9.25 9.59
N GLN A 47 11.32 -8.82 10.27
CA GLN A 47 12.49 -9.67 10.53
C GLN A 47 12.31 -10.57 11.75
N PHE A 48 11.24 -10.37 12.54
CA PHE A 48 10.93 -11.18 13.73
C PHE A 48 10.32 -12.54 13.40
N VAL A 49 9.74 -12.71 12.21
CA VAL A 49 9.04 -13.93 11.79
C VAL A 49 9.79 -14.50 10.59
N PRO A 50 10.52 -15.63 10.72
CA PRO A 50 11.26 -16.23 9.60
C PRO A 50 10.37 -16.50 8.38
N GLY A 51 9.11 -16.86 8.62
CA GLY A 51 8.10 -17.03 7.57
C GLY A 51 7.74 -15.75 6.81
N HIS A 52 8.06 -14.56 7.30
CA HIS A 52 7.65 -13.27 6.72
C HIS A 52 8.80 -12.44 6.16
N VAL A 53 10.07 -12.81 6.40
CA VAL A 53 11.24 -12.02 5.97
C VAL A 53 11.29 -11.80 4.46
N HIS A 54 10.77 -12.75 3.68
CA HIS A 54 10.76 -12.70 2.23
C HIS A 54 9.66 -11.78 1.67
N LEU A 55 8.70 -11.38 2.50
CA LEU A 55 7.53 -10.63 2.03
C LEU A 55 7.87 -9.23 1.56
N HIS A 56 8.98 -8.62 1.99
CA HIS A 56 9.41 -7.32 1.44
C HIS A 56 9.57 -7.39 -0.09
N ASN A 57 10.29 -8.40 -0.58
CA ASN A 57 10.50 -8.61 -2.01
C ASN A 57 9.19 -8.97 -2.73
N VAL A 58 8.29 -9.70 -2.08
CA VAL A 58 6.96 -10.02 -2.63
C VAL A 58 6.14 -8.75 -2.80
N GLY A 59 6.10 -7.88 -1.79
CA GLY A 59 5.40 -6.60 -1.85
C GLY A 59 5.88 -5.70 -2.98
N GLN A 60 7.20 -5.60 -3.18
CA GLN A 60 7.77 -4.84 -4.31
C GLN A 60 7.39 -5.45 -5.68
N ARG A 61 7.37 -6.78 -5.81
CA ARG A 61 6.92 -7.46 -7.05
C ARG A 61 5.45 -7.20 -7.34
N VAL A 62 4.59 -7.29 -6.31
CA VAL A 62 3.16 -6.99 -6.44
C VAL A 62 2.95 -5.53 -6.85
N LYS A 63 3.68 -4.59 -6.24
CA LYS A 63 3.66 -3.17 -6.65
C LYS A 63 4.02 -2.99 -8.12
N ALA A 64 5.10 -3.61 -8.59
CA ALA A 64 5.51 -3.52 -9.99
C ALA A 64 4.42 -4.01 -10.96
N ILE A 65 3.73 -5.11 -10.62
CA ILE A 65 2.62 -5.65 -11.42
C ILE A 65 1.43 -4.67 -11.42
N ILE A 66 1.06 -4.10 -10.28
CA ILE A 66 -0.03 -3.11 -10.19
C ILE A 66 0.28 -1.90 -11.06
N ASP A 67 1.49 -1.36 -10.94
CA ASP A 67 1.91 -0.16 -11.67
C ASP A 67 1.93 -0.42 -13.19
N ALA A 68 2.38 -1.61 -13.62
CA ALA A 68 2.38 -2.03 -15.02
C ALA A 68 0.96 -2.23 -15.60
N ASN A 69 -0.03 -2.51 -14.76
CA ASN A 69 -1.43 -2.73 -15.18
C ASN A 69 -2.34 -1.51 -14.94
N GLY A 70 -1.74 -0.32 -14.86
CA GLY A 70 -2.48 0.94 -14.81
C GLY A 70 -3.00 1.33 -13.42
N GLY A 71 -2.56 0.66 -12.36
CA GLY A 71 -2.78 1.08 -10.98
C GLY A 71 -1.65 1.95 -10.42
N TYR A 72 -1.84 2.44 -9.19
CA TYR A 72 -0.78 3.00 -8.37
C TYR A 72 -0.68 2.19 -7.08
N GLY A 73 0.33 1.31 -7.00
CA GLY A 73 0.56 0.44 -5.85
C GLY A 73 1.19 1.19 -4.69
N VAL A 74 0.60 1.05 -3.49
CA VAL A 74 1.11 1.65 -2.24
C VAL A 74 1.18 0.57 -1.19
N GLU A 75 2.38 0.25 -0.73
CA GLU A 75 2.60 -0.72 0.32
C GLU A 75 2.58 -0.07 1.70
N PHE A 76 1.96 -0.76 2.67
CA PHE A 76 2.07 -0.47 4.09
C PHE A 76 2.15 -1.80 4.85
N ASN A 77 2.66 -1.74 6.09
CA ASN A 77 2.81 -2.93 6.91
C ASN A 77 1.75 -3.04 8.00
N THR A 78 1.35 -4.28 8.28
CA THR A 78 0.65 -4.72 9.49
C THR A 78 1.60 -5.52 10.36
N ILE A 79 1.24 -5.72 11.63
CA ILE A 79 2.02 -6.54 12.55
C ILE A 79 1.98 -8.03 12.16
N ALA A 80 2.99 -8.76 12.62
CA ALA A 80 3.02 -10.22 12.67
C ALA A 80 3.83 -10.66 13.90
N VAL A 81 3.45 -11.80 14.46
CA VAL A 81 4.11 -12.45 15.60
C VAL A 81 4.55 -13.84 15.15
N ASP A 82 5.67 -14.31 15.67
CA ASP A 82 6.17 -15.64 15.39
C ASP A 82 5.71 -16.60 16.47
N ASP A 83 4.80 -17.51 16.12
CA ASP A 83 4.30 -18.52 17.06
C ASP A 83 5.43 -19.41 17.60
N GLY A 84 6.46 -19.69 16.77
CA GLY A 84 7.63 -20.48 17.15
C GLY A 84 8.42 -19.86 18.30
N ILE A 85 8.70 -18.56 18.21
CA ILE A 85 9.44 -17.80 19.21
C ILE A 85 8.58 -17.54 20.45
N ALA A 86 7.30 -17.22 20.30
CA ALA A 86 6.42 -16.87 21.43
C ALA A 86 6.03 -18.06 22.33
N MET A 87 6.34 -19.29 21.93
CA MET A 87 5.99 -20.50 22.69
C MET A 87 6.88 -20.67 23.94
N GLY A 88 6.23 -20.89 25.10
CA GLY A 88 6.91 -21.28 26.35
C GLY A 88 7.19 -20.14 27.34
N HIS A 89 6.68 -18.94 27.07
CA HIS A 89 6.66 -17.78 27.98
C HIS A 89 5.38 -16.95 27.74
N ASP A 90 5.23 -15.80 28.39
CA ASP A 90 4.04 -14.93 28.32
C ASP A 90 3.83 -14.22 26.96
N GLY A 91 4.59 -14.61 25.91
CA GLY A 91 4.65 -13.95 24.60
C GLY A 91 5.97 -13.25 24.33
#